data_AF-A0A947BB24-F1
#
_entry.id   AF-A0A947BB24-F1
#
_cell.length_a   1.000
_cell.length_b   1.000
_cell.length_c   1.000
_cell.angle_alpha   90.00
_cell.angle_beta   90.00
_cell.angle_gamma   90.00
#
_symmetry.space_group_name_H-M   'P 1'
#
loop_
_entity.id
_entity.type
_entity.pdbx_description
1 polymer ?
#
loop_
_entity_poly.entity_id
_entity_poly.type
_entity_poly.pdbx_seq_one_letter_code
_entity_poly.pdbx_strand_id
1 'polypeptide(L)' 'MNDKYFADTNLLVYAFDNREPNKQQIAQSLLNTFGSAGNLTLSTQVLQEFFVAVTRKLTPPLSSETA' A
#
# COMPACT_ATOMS: atom_id res chain seq x y z
N MET A 1 -3.71 18.60 -17.42
CA MET A 1 -4.43 17.50 -16.73
C MET A 1 -3.63 17.20 -15.48
N ASN A 2 -4.26 17.11 -14.31
CA ASN A 2 -3.55 16.60 -13.14
C ASN A 2 -3.67 15.08 -13.22
N ASP A 3 -2.62 14.40 -13.69
CA ASP A 3 -2.60 12.94 -13.81
C ASP A 3 -2.76 12.33 -12.41
N LYS A 4 -3.96 11.81 -12.15
CA LYS A 4 -4.30 11.13 -10.89
C LYS A 4 -4.09 9.62 -11.09
N TYR A 5 -3.27 9.04 -10.23
CA TYR A 5 -3.02 7.61 -10.16
C TYR A 5 -3.99 6.98 -9.16
N PHE A 6 -4.50 5.80 -9.50
CA PHE A 6 -5.32 5.00 -8.58
C PHE A 6 -4.45 3.90 -7.96
N ALA A 7 -4.35 3.87 -6.63
CA ALA A 7 -3.60 2.85 -5.91
C ALA A 7 -4.43 1.58 -5.76
N ASP A 8 -3.83 0.45 -6.14
CA ASP A 8 -4.36 -0.89 -5.87
C ASP A 8 -3.93 -1.40 -4.49
N THR A 9 -4.67 -2.37 -3.95
CA THR A 9 -4.35 -3.06 -2.70
C THR A 9 -2.92 -3.62 -2.69
N ASN A 10 -2.44 -4.18 -3.80
CA ASN A 10 -1.10 -4.75 -3.86
C ASN A 10 0.01 -3.72 -3.62
N LEU A 11 -0.17 -2.48 -4.10
CA LEU A 11 0.78 -1.41 -3.86
C LEU A 11 0.94 -1.16 -2.35
N LEU A 12 -0.19 -1.11 -1.63
CA LEU A 12 -0.20 -0.93 -0.18
C LEU A 12 0.40 -2.15 0.52
N VAL A 13 0.01 -3.38 0.14
CA VAL A 13 0.54 -4.61 0.76
C VAL A 13 2.06 -4.70 0.61
N TYR A 14 2.61 -4.44 -0.58
CA TYR A 14 4.05 -4.51 -0.79
C TYR A 14 4.81 -3.45 -0.01
N ALA A 15 4.23 -2.29 0.27
CA ALA A 15 4.88 -1.28 1.10
C ALA A 15 5.20 -1.77 2.54
N PHE A 16 4.51 -2.82 3.01
CA PHE A 16 4.70 -3.43 4.32
C PHE A 16 5.18 -4.89 4.28
N ASP A 17 5.36 -5.50 3.11
CA ASP A 17 5.84 -6.89 2.98
C ASP A 17 7.37 -6.95 3.00
N ASN A 18 7.94 -7.23 4.17
CA ASN A 18 9.39 -7.36 4.36
C ASN A 18 10.01 -8.57 3.65
N ARG A 19 9.20 -9.49 3.09
CA ARG A 19 9.70 -10.66 2.35
C ARG A 19 10.12 -10.31 0.92
N GLU A 20 9.62 -9.20 0.39
CA GLU A 20 9.85 -8.75 -0.99
C GLU A 20 10.52 -7.36 -0.99
N PRO A 21 11.74 -7.21 -0.47
CA PRO A 21 12.36 -5.90 -0.19
C PRO A 21 12.46 -5.00 -1.41
N ASN A 22 12.73 -5.56 -2.60
CA ASN A 22 12.75 -4.80 -3.84
C ASN A 22 11.38 -4.18 -4.17
N LYS A 23 10.30 -4.97 -4.05
CA LYS A 23 8.94 -4.47 -4.29
C LYS A 23 8.49 -3.52 -3.20
N GLN A 24 8.93 -3.73 -1.97
CA GLN A 24 8.67 -2.84 -0.85
C GLN A 24 9.29 -1.46 -1.09
N GLN A 25 10.57 -1.39 -1.46
CA GLN A 25 11.23 -0.12 -1.78
C GLN A 25 10.54 0.62 -2.94
N ILE A 26 10.16 -0.12 -3.99
CA ILE A 26 9.43 0.46 -5.12
C ILE A 26 8.06 0.99 -4.66
N ALA A 27 7.31 0.20 -3.90
CA ALA A 27 5.99 0.58 -3.41
C ALA A 27 6.05 1.83 -2.52
N GLN A 28 6.98 1.88 -1.57
CA GLN A 28 7.19 3.04 -0.71
C GLN A 28 7.60 4.29 -1.53
N SER A 29 8.45 4.12 -2.54
CA SER A 29 8.85 5.22 -3.44
C SER A 29 7.66 5.78 -4.24
N LEU A 30 6.81 4.92 -4.79
CA LEU A 30 5.61 5.32 -5.53
C LEU A 30 4.60 6.04 -4.62
N LEU A 31 4.38 5.52 -3.41
CA LEU A 31 3.50 6.15 -2.41
C LEU A 31 4.03 7.53 -2.02
N ASN A 32 5.32 7.68 -1.78
CA ASN A 32 5.92 8.97 -1.45
C ASN A 32 5.84 9.95 -2.62
N THR A 33 6.17 9.51 -3.83
CA THR A 33 6.23 10.38 -5.02
C THR A 33 4.85 10.90 -5.40
N PHE A 34 3.86 10.02 -5.52
CA PHE A 34 2.52 10.39 -5.99
C PHE A 34 1.59 10.84 -4.86
N GLY A 35 1.76 10.31 -3.64
CA GLY A 35 1.02 10.72 -2.46
C GLY A 35 1.34 12.15 -2.04
N SER A 36 2.64 12.49 -1.96
CA SER A 36 3.06 13.85 -1.57
C SER A 36 2.63 14.93 -2.57
N ALA A 37 2.48 14.55 -3.84
CA ALA A 37 1.99 15.43 -4.89
C ALA A 37 0.46 15.59 -4.90
N GLY A 38 -0.28 14.86 -4.04
CA GLY A 38 -1.75 14.84 -4.05
C GLY A 38 -2.36 14.15 -5.28
N ASN A 39 -1.54 13.38 -5.99
CA ASN A 39 -1.90 12.73 -7.26
C ASN A 39 -2.25 11.26 -7.08
N LEU A 40 -2.25 10.74 -5.86
CA LEU A 40 -2.66 9.38 -5.55
C LEU A 40 -4.09 9.35 -5.02
N THR A 41 -4.92 8.47 -5.56
CA THR A 41 -6.30 8.23 -5.14
C THR A 41 -6.48 6.75 -4.83
N LEU A 42 -7.36 6.45 -3.88
CA LEU A 42 -7.68 5.08 -3.47
C LEU A 42 -9.15 5.03 -3.05
N SER A 43 -9.75 3.84 -3.10
CA SER A 43 -11.15 3.64 -2.68
C SER A 43 -11.21 3.02 -1.28
N THR A 44 -12.37 3.15 -0.64
CA THR A 44 -12.65 2.45 0.62
C THR A 44 -12.58 0.94 0.48
N GLN A 45 -12.85 0.39 -0.71
CA GLN A 45 -12.72 -1.04 -0.99
C GLN A 45 -11.24 -1.46 -0.91
N VAL A 46 -10.34 -0.70 -1.55
CA VAL A 46 -8.89 -0.95 -1.50
C VAL A 46 -8.38 -0.93 -0.06
N LEU A 47 -8.86 0.00 0.79
CA LEU A 47 -8.48 0.03 2.21
C LEU A 47 -8.94 -1.20 2.99
N GLN A 48 -10.17 -1.67 2.74
CA GLN A 48 -10.70 -2.87 3.40
C GLN A 48 -9.91 -4.12 2.99
N GLU A 49 -9.63 -4.26 1.69
CA GLU A 49 -8.83 -5.35 1.17
C GLU A 49 -7.39 -5.31 1.73
N PHE A 50 -6.79 -4.12 1.79
CA PHE A 50 -5.47 -3.91 2.39
C PHE A 50 -5.45 -4.33 3.86
N PHE A 51 -6.39 -3.85 4.68
CA PHE A 51 -6.44 -4.17 6.10
C PHE A 51 -6.52 -5.68 6.33
N VAL A 52 -7.42 -6.37 5.62
CA VAL A 52 -7.54 -7.83 5.69
C VAL A 52 -6.27 -8.52 5.21
N ALA A 53 -5.63 -8.02 4.14
CA ALA A 53 -4.40 -8.59 3.62
C ALA A 53 -3.26 -8.49 4.64
N VAL A 54 -3.00 -7.32 5.22
CA VAL A 54 -1.86 -7.14 6.14
C VAL A 54 -2.06 -7.74 7.52
N THR A 55 -3.30 -7.79 8.03
CA THR A 55 -3.57 -8.33 9.37
C THR A 55 -3.84 -9.84 9.38
N ARG A 56 -4.25 -10.45 8.25
CA ARG A 56 -4.63 -11.88 8.22
C ARG A 56 -3.88 -12.72 7.21
N LYS A 57 -3.46 -12.16 6.07
CA LYS A 57 -2.85 -12.93 4.96
C LYS A 57 -1.34 -12.75 4.86
N LEU A 58 -0.82 -11.59 5.28
CA LEU A 58 0.61 -11.34 5.35
C LEU A 58 1.25 -12.24 6.41
N THR A 59 2.49 -12.65 6.17
CA THR A 59 3.22 -13.54 7.09
C THR A 59 4.62 -12.98 7.34
N PRO A 60 4.97 -12.62 8.58
CA PRO A 60 4.06 -12.51 9.73
C PRO A 60 2.98 -11.43 9.49
N PRO A 61 1.78 -11.58 10.07
CA PRO A 61 0.75 -10.54 9.99
C PRO A 61 1.23 -9.28 10.72
N LEU A 62 0.86 -8.10 10.21
CA LEU A 62 0.99 -6.87 10.98
C LEU A 62 -0.02 -6.87 12.12
N SER A 63 0.40 -6.42 13.30
CA SER A 63 -0.50 -6.13 14.40
C SER A 63 -1.50 -5.04 13.97
N SER A 64 -2.74 -5.12 14.45
CA SER A 64 -3.76 -4.10 14.19
C SER A 64 -3.38 -2.71 14.72
N GLU A 65 -2.44 -2.62 15.65
CA GLU A 65 -1.88 -1.35 16.14
C GLU A 65 -0.89 -0.71 15.15
N THR A 66 -0.36 -1.50 14.20
CA THR A 66 0.63 -1.08 13.21
C THR A 66 0.03 -0.89 11.82
N ALA A 67 -1.10 -1.55 11.53
CA ALA A 67 -1.83 -1.46 10.26
C ALA A 67 -2.75 -0.22 10.22
#